data_AF-A0A931W3W5-F1
#
_entry.id   AF-A0A931W3W5-F1
#
_cell.length_a   1.000
_cell.length_b   1.000
_cell.length_c   1.000
_cell.angle_alpha   90.00
_cell.angle_beta   90.00
_cell.angle_gamma   90.00
#
_symmetry.space_group_name_H-M   'P 1'
#
loop_
_entity.id
_entity.type
_entity.pdbx_description
1 polymer ?
#
loop_
_entity_poly.entity_id
_entity_poly.type
_entity_poly.pdbx_seq_one_letter_code
_entity_poly.pdbx_strand_id
1 'polypeptide(L)'
;MIYEKIKHLWSNHDRISVDFMNLLVASVSFMDEAFGHLALEHSQQELRSKLAFKNMSEFDRALLNDIIASRIRERLPKKRGKPGHRRHV
;
A
#
# COMPACT_ATOMS: atom_id res chain seq x y z
N MET A 1 10.44 -5.17 -10.51
CA MET A 1 11.88 -5.12 -10.11
C MET A 1 12.09 -4.50 -8.74
N ILE A 2 11.22 -3.57 -8.32
CA ILE A 2 11.35 -2.88 -7.04
C ILE A 2 10.75 -3.69 -5.88
N TYR A 3 9.67 -4.43 -6.18
CA TYR A 3 9.01 -5.30 -5.20
C TYR A 3 9.94 -6.34 -4.60
N GLU A 4 10.71 -7.07 -5.42
CA GLU A 4 11.65 -8.10 -4.95
C GLU A 4 12.72 -7.53 -4.00
N LYS A 5 13.21 -6.31 -4.27
CA LYS A 5 14.16 -5.63 -3.39
C LYS A 5 13.52 -5.29 -2.06
N ILE A 6 12.30 -4.76 -2.08
CA ILE A 6 11.55 -4.40 -0.88
C ILE A 6 11.21 -5.65 -0.06
N LYS A 7 10.82 -6.75 -0.71
CA LYS A 7 10.55 -8.04 -0.08
C LYS A 7 11.80 -8.63 0.57
N HIS A 8 12.94 -8.57 -0.12
CA HIS A 8 14.22 -8.98 0.47
C HIS A 8 14.59 -8.13 1.70
N LEU A 9 14.47 -6.80 1.61
CA LEU A 9 14.71 -5.92 2.76
C LEU A 9 13.73 -6.19 3.90
N TRP A 10 12.47 -6.49 3.57
CA TRP A 10 11.45 -6.85 4.55
C TRP A 10 11.80 -8.12 5.31
N SER A 11 12.31 -9.16 4.65
CA SER A 11 12.70 -10.39 5.34
C SER A 11 13.94 -10.24 6.22
N ASN A 12 14.83 -9.31 5.92
CA ASN A 12 16.17 -9.25 6.54
C ASN A 12 16.36 -8.10 7.53
N HIS A 13 15.42 -7.18 7.64
CA HIS A 13 15.53 -6.02 8.54
C HIS A 13 14.29 -5.87 9.42
N ASP A 14 14.50 -5.44 10.66
CA ASP A 14 13.40 -5.15 11.60
C ASP A 14 12.66 -3.86 11.24
N ARG A 15 13.37 -2.90 10.64
CA ARG A 15 12.83 -1.60 10.24
C ARG A 15 13.46 -1.12 8.95
N ILE A 16 12.64 -0.62 8.04
CA ILE A 16 13.03 -0.13 6.72
C ILE A 16 12.71 1.35 6.64
N SER A 17 13.72 2.18 6.40
CA SER A 17 13.53 3.61 6.16
C SER A 17 13.58 3.88 4.66
N VAL A 18 12.53 4.49 4.12
CA VAL A 18 12.46 4.93 2.72
C VAL A 18 12.53 6.46 2.69
N ASP A 19 13.52 6.99 1.99
CA ASP A 19 13.75 8.42 1.88
C ASP A 19 13.30 8.94 0.51
N PHE A 20 12.45 9.97 0.52
CA PHE A 20 11.85 10.60 -0.66
C PHE A 20 12.56 11.89 -1.09
N MET A 21 13.67 12.27 -0.44
CA MET A 21 14.37 13.55 -0.67
C MET A 21 14.75 13.84 -2.13
N ASN A 22 14.96 12.81 -2.95
CA ASN A 22 15.31 12.94 -4.38
C ASN A 22 14.20 12.47 -5.33
N LEU A 23 12.99 12.23 -4.83
CA LEU A 23 11.82 11.92 -5.64
C LEU A 23 11.04 13.22 -5.90
N LEU A 24 11.04 13.68 -7.15
CA LEU A 24 10.27 14.86 -7.57
C LEU A 24 8.76 14.66 -7.40
N VAL A 25 8.25 13.52 -7.86
CA VAL A 25 6.87 13.04 -7.64
C VAL A 25 6.90 11.51 -7.67
N ALA A 26 6.33 10.86 -6.66
CA ALA A 26 6.15 9.41 -6.71
C ALA A 26 4.90 9.09 -7.53
N SER A 27 5.06 8.37 -8.65
CA SER A 27 3.90 7.97 -9.46
C SER A 27 3.05 6.93 -8.71
N VAL A 28 1.75 6.89 -9.03
CA VAL A 28 0.81 5.89 -8.48
C VAL A 28 1.34 4.47 -8.72
N SER A 29 1.77 4.18 -9.95
CA SER A 29 2.29 2.86 -10.32
C SER A 29 3.56 2.49 -9.55
N PHE A 30 4.46 3.46 -9.30
CA PHE A 30 5.65 3.23 -8.48
C PHE A 30 5.27 2.90 -7.04
N MET A 31 4.39 3.69 -6.43
CA MET A 31 3.93 3.48 -5.05
C MET A 31 3.23 2.13 -4.90
N ASP A 32 2.42 1.75 -5.88
CA ASP A 32 1.69 0.48 -5.90
C ASP A 32 2.63 -0.73 -6.10
N GLU A 33 3.59 -0.66 -7.03
CA GLU A 33 4.59 -1.73 -7.22
C GLU A 33 5.48 -1.87 -5.97
N ALA A 34 5.82 -0.76 -5.32
CA ALA A 34 6.70 -0.75 -4.16
C ALA A 34 6.00 -1.24 -2.89
N PHE A 35 4.82 -0.72 -2.59
CA PHE A 35 4.16 -0.90 -1.30
C PHE A 35 2.76 -1.52 -1.40
N GLY A 36 2.10 -1.41 -2.55
CA GLY A 36 0.76 -1.98 -2.77
C GLY A 36 0.75 -3.50 -2.61
N HIS A 37 1.75 -4.20 -3.16
CA HIS A 37 1.90 -5.64 -2.97
C HIS A 37 2.16 -6.04 -1.51
N LEU A 38 2.97 -5.26 -0.77
CA LEU A 38 3.16 -5.52 0.66
C LEU A 38 1.84 -5.41 1.45
N ALA A 39 0.94 -4.53 1.04
CA ALA A 39 -0.38 -4.39 1.66
C ALA A 39 -1.35 -5.54 1.35
N LEU A 40 -1.06 -6.38 0.35
CA LEU A 40 -1.79 -7.63 0.12
C LEU A 40 -1.30 -8.74 1.06
N GLU A 41 -0.02 -8.74 1.42
CA GLU A 41 0.60 -9.78 2.24
C GLU A 41 0.53 -9.46 3.75
N HIS A 42 0.65 -8.19 4.13
CA HIS A 42 0.77 -7.73 5.52
C HIS A 42 -0.38 -6.83 5.96
N SER A 43 -0.61 -6.77 7.28
CA SER A 43 -1.58 -5.86 7.90
C SER A 43 -1.09 -4.41 7.92
N GLN A 44 -2.02 -3.46 8.03
CA GLN A 44 -1.68 -2.04 8.17
C GLN A 44 -0.76 -1.77 9.37
N GLN A 45 -0.93 -2.52 10.46
CA GLN A 45 -0.13 -2.34 11.66
C GLN A 45 1.32 -2.79 11.45
N GLU A 46 1.55 -3.93 10.78
CA GLU A 46 2.89 -4.40 10.43
C GLU A 46 3.59 -3.44 9.47
N LEU A 47 2.88 -2.93 8.47
CA LEU A 47 3.44 -1.91 7.57
C LEU A 47 3.87 -0.66 8.33
N ARG A 48 3.05 -0.20 9.29
CA ARG A 48 3.33 0.99 10.11
C ARG A 48 4.48 0.78 11.09
N SER A 49 4.62 -0.40 11.67
CA SER A 49 5.71 -0.68 12.62
C SER A 49 7.06 -0.82 11.92
N LYS A 50 7.04 -1.39 10.70
CA LYS A 50 8.25 -1.74 9.97
C LYS A 50 8.74 -0.69 8.98
N LEU A 51 7.84 0.08 8.36
CA LEU A 51 8.20 1.11 7.38
C LEU A 51 8.24 2.50 8.03
N ALA A 52 9.31 3.24 7.76
CA ALA A 52 9.43 4.65 8.08
C ALA A 52 9.68 5.46 6.79
N PHE A 53 8.87 6.49 6.55
CA PHE A 53 8.95 7.33 5.36
C PHE A 53 9.52 8.71 5.72
N LYS A 54 10.70 9.04 5.18
CA LYS A 54 11.41 10.31 5.38
C LYS A 54 11.27 11.20 4.16
N ASN A 55 11.23 12.53 4.38
CA ASN A 55 11.17 13.55 3.34
C ASN A 55 10.03 13.36 2.31
N MET A 56 8.95 12.68 2.71
CA MET A 56 7.77 12.43 1.87
C MET A 56 6.83 13.63 1.96
N SER A 57 6.42 14.16 0.80
CA SER A 57 5.44 15.23 0.73
C SER A 57 4.08 14.79 1.30
N GLU A 58 3.25 15.74 1.73
CA GLU A 58 1.89 15.41 2.19
C GLU A 58 1.04 14.78 1.08
N PHE A 59 1.23 15.22 -0.16
CA PHE A 59 0.56 14.67 -1.34
C PHE A 59 0.93 13.19 -1.55
N ASP A 60 2.23 12.87 -1.58
CA ASP A 60 2.70 11.48 -1.74
C ASP A 60 2.22 10.62 -0.57
N ARG A 61 2.20 11.16 0.65
CA ARG A 61 1.69 10.45 1.83
C ARG A 61 0.21 10.12 1.69
N ALA A 62 -0.61 11.05 1.22
CA ALA A 62 -2.04 10.82 0.97
C ALA A 62 -2.22 9.73 -0.09
N LEU A 63 -1.49 9.83 -1.20
CA LEU A 63 -1.52 8.84 -2.28
C LEU A 63 -1.12 7.43 -1.78
N LEU A 64 -0.04 7.32 -1.00
CA LEU A 64 0.39 6.04 -0.44
C LEU A 64 -0.70 5.45 0.47
N ASN A 65 -1.28 6.26 1.36
CA ASN A 65 -2.33 5.79 2.25
C ASN A 65 -3.55 5.27 1.47
N ASP A 66 -3.94 5.95 0.39
CA ASP A 66 -5.05 5.54 -0.46
C ASP A 66 -4.78 4.20 -1.15
N ILE A 67 -3.57 4.02 -1.69
CA ILE A 67 -3.12 2.78 -2.31
C ILE A 67 -3.15 1.63 -1.29
N ILE A 68 -2.51 1.80 -0.13
CA ILE A 68 -2.47 0.78 0.93
C ILE A 68 -3.88 0.41 1.37
N ALA A 69 -4.75 1.41 1.61
CA ALA A 69 -6.13 1.17 2.01
C ALA A 69 -6.91 0.41 0.92
N SER A 70 -6.69 0.70 -0.36
CA SER A 70 -7.33 -0.02 -1.47
C SER A 70 -6.93 -1.49 -1.49
N ARG A 71 -5.63 -1.78 -1.40
CA ARG A 71 -5.10 -3.15 -1.44
C ARG A 71 -5.55 -3.98 -0.23
N ILE A 72 -5.59 -3.38 0.96
CA ILE A 72 -6.12 -4.06 2.15
C ILE A 72 -7.62 -4.40 1.97
N ARG A 73 -8.42 -3.50 1.38
CA ARG A 73 -9.84 -3.80 1.08
C ARG A 73 -10.01 -4.91 0.05
N GLU A 74 -9.11 -5.01 -0.93
CA GLU A 74 -9.13 -6.09 -1.93
C GLU A 74 -8.82 -7.46 -1.30
N ARG A 75 -7.96 -7.49 -0.26
CA ARG A 75 -7.68 -8.71 0.52
C ARG A 75 -8.89 -9.18 1.31
N LEU A 76 -9.72 -8.27 1.81
CA LEU A 76 -10.92 -8.64 2.54
C LEU A 76 -11.88 -9.37 1.59
N PRO A 77 -12.43 -10.53 1.98
CA PRO A 77 -13.41 -11.21 1.15
C PRO A 77 -14.55 -10.24 0.88
N LYS A 78 -14.78 -9.91 -0.40
CA LYS A 78 -15.93 -9.10 -0.81
C LYS A 78 -17.15 -9.74 -0.16
N LYS A 79 -17.73 -9.10 0.87
CA LYS A 79 -19.07 -9.43 1.32
C LYS A 79 -19.92 -9.25 0.07
N ARG A 80 -20.31 -10.37 -0.57
CA ARG A 80 -21.19 -10.38 -1.72
C ARG A 80 -22.40 -9.53 -1.32
N GLY A 81 -22.48 -8.32 -1.89
CA GLY A 81 -23.68 -7.51 -1.76
C GLY A 81 -24.83 -8.39 -2.23
N LYS A 82 -25.84 -8.57 -1.38
CA LYS A 82 -27.06 -9.29 -1.76
C LYS A 82 -27.53 -8.67 -3.09
N PRO A 83 -27.83 -9.48 -4.14
CA PRO A 83 -28.35 -8.93 -5.38
C PRO A 83 -29.61 -8.13 -5.05
N GLY A 84 -29.57 -6.82 -5.35
CA GLY A 84 -30.69 -5.93 -5.14
C GLY A 84 -31.91 -6.50 -5.86
N HIS A 85 -33.01 -6.65 -5.12
CA HIS A 85 -34.33 -6.83 -5.69
C HIS A 85 -34.58 -5.67 -6.67
N ARG A 86 -34.45 -5.93 -7.97
CA ARG A 86 -35.09 -5.09 -8.99
C ARG A 86 -36.59 -5.20 -8.73
N ARG A 87 -37.17 -4.16 -8.12
CA ARG A 87 -38.62 -3.95 -8.21
C ARG A 87 -38.90 -3.65 -9.68
N HIS A 88 -39.54 -4.59 -10.35
CA HIS A 88 -40.31 -4.30 -11.55
C HIS A 88 -41.47 -3.39 -11.11
N VAL A 89 -41.46 -2.17 -11.61
CA VAL A 89 -42.66 -1.35 -11.82
C VAL A 89 -42.77 -1.11 -13.31
#